data_AF-A0A527VB73-F1
#
_entry.id   AF-A0A527VB73-F1
#
_cell.length_a   1.000
_cell.length_b   1.000
_cell.length_c   1.000
_cell.angle_alpha   90.00
_cell.angle_beta   90.00
_cell.angle_gamma   90.00
#
_symmetry.space_group_name_H-M   'P 1'
#
loop_
_entity.id
_entity.type
_entity.pdbx_description
1 polymer ?
#
loop_
_entity_poly.entity_id
_entity_poly.type
_entity_poly.pdbx_seq_one_letter_code
_entity_poly.pdbx_strand_id
1 'polypeptide(L)'
;MIRFQQNARPRTDTPAHLFAIGQTVRMKSRTGLVQKTAELFQIKSRLPVRDGSPQYRIRSDEETHERVTTEDNLEVADDPNS
;
A
#
# COMPACT_ATOMS: atom_id res chain seq x y z
N MET A 1 32.39 25.50 -12.34
CA MET A 1 31.66 24.51 -11.49
C MET A 1 30.35 25.13 -11.07
N ILE A 2 29.24 24.43 -11.22
CA ILE A 2 28.07 24.29 -10.31
C ILE A 2 27.10 23.37 -11.05
N ARG A 3 26.80 22.22 -10.45
CA ARG A 3 25.88 21.22 -11.00
C ARG A 3 24.46 21.70 -10.76
N PHE A 4 23.66 21.85 -11.81
CA PHE A 4 22.21 21.96 -11.66
C PHE A 4 21.68 20.58 -11.27
N GLN A 5 21.64 20.34 -9.97
CA GLN A 5 20.94 19.20 -9.39
C GLN A 5 19.45 19.47 -9.57
N GLN A 6 18.92 19.13 -10.75
CA GLN A 6 17.49 19.01 -10.97
C GLN A 6 17.00 17.72 -10.26
N ASN A 7 17.09 17.70 -8.93
CA ASN A 7 16.21 16.85 -8.15
C ASN A 7 14.83 17.48 -8.22
N ALA A 8 14.11 17.18 -9.30
CA ALA A 8 12.67 17.37 -9.39
C ALA A 8 12.04 16.51 -8.29
N ARG A 9 11.93 17.08 -7.09
CA ARG A 9 11.11 16.50 -6.03
C ARG A 9 9.67 16.67 -6.52
N PRO A 10 8.93 15.60 -6.81
CA PRO A 10 7.51 15.76 -7.08
C PRO A 10 6.88 16.34 -5.81
N ARG A 11 6.53 17.62 -5.90
CA ARG A 11 5.74 18.32 -4.90
C ARG A 11 4.32 17.85 -5.08
N THR A 12 3.98 16.73 -4.45
CA THR A 12 2.59 16.30 -4.37
C THR A 12 2.20 16.32 -2.91
N ASP A 13 1.43 17.34 -2.55
CA ASP A 13 0.71 17.53 -1.28
C ASP A 13 -0.40 16.47 -1.08
N THR A 14 -0.22 15.28 -1.65
CA THR A 14 -1.04 14.12 -1.35
C THR A 14 -0.43 13.47 -0.12
N PRO A 15 -1.22 13.12 0.91
CA PRO A 15 -0.76 12.33 2.03
C PRO A 15 0.09 11.19 1.48
N ALA A 16 1.35 11.15 1.89
CA ALA A 16 2.37 10.38 1.19
C ALA A 16 1.94 8.91 1.18
N HIS A 17 1.42 8.44 0.03
CA HIS A 17 1.08 7.04 -0.15
C HIS A 17 2.36 6.23 0.05
N LEU A 18 2.46 5.51 1.17
CA LEU A 18 3.62 4.70 1.52
C LEU A 18 3.80 3.53 0.55
N PHE A 19 2.69 3.02 -0.01
CA PHE A 19 2.70 1.89 -0.91
C PHE A 19 2.62 2.31 -2.39
N ALA A 20 3.39 1.63 -3.23
CA ALA A 20 3.41 1.86 -4.67
C ALA A 20 2.43 0.92 -5.42
N ILE A 21 1.93 1.36 -6.58
CA ILE A 21 1.15 0.49 -7.47
C ILE A 21 2.05 -0.65 -7.94
N GLY A 22 1.55 -1.88 -7.87
CA GLY A 22 2.29 -3.10 -8.18
C GLY A 22 3.03 -3.71 -6.99
N GLN A 23 3.13 -3.00 -5.86
CA GLN A 23 3.76 -3.53 -4.65
C GLN A 23 2.89 -4.61 -4.01
N THR A 24 3.56 -5.64 -3.49
CA THR A 24 2.92 -6.70 -2.70
C THR A 24 2.86 -6.27 -1.24
N VAL A 25 1.65 -6.29 -0.69
CA VAL A 25 1.32 -5.93 0.69
C VAL A 25 0.49 -7.06 1.29
N ARG A 26 0.46 -7.16 2.62
CA ARG A 26 -0.45 -8.03 3.35
C ARG A 26 -1.39 -7.18 4.20
N MET A 27 -2.57 -7.71 4.51
CA MET A 27 -3.49 -7.05 5.43
C MET A 27 -3.04 -7.34 6.87
N LYS A 28 -2.98 -6.30 7.71
CA LYS A 28 -2.71 -6.47 9.14
C LYS A 28 -3.79 -7.36 9.74
N SER A 29 -3.39 -8.53 10.21
CA SER A 29 -4.30 -9.40 10.95
C SER A 29 -4.57 -8.80 12.32
N ARG A 30 -5.86 -8.57 12.62
CA ARG A 30 -6.26 -8.21 13.98
C ARG A 30 -6.00 -9.43 14.85
N THR A 31 -5.05 -9.30 15.76
CA THR A 31 -4.58 -10.34 16.69
C THR A 31 -5.76 -11.16 17.21
N GLY A 32 -5.82 -12.44 16.86
CA GLY A 32 -6.87 -13.38 17.31
C GLY A 32 -7.77 -13.95 16.22
N LEU A 33 -7.71 -13.46 14.98
CA LEU A 33 -8.42 -14.06 13.85
C LEU A 33 -7.41 -14.56 12.82
N VAL A 34 -7.33 -15.89 12.66
CA VAL A 34 -6.66 -16.52 11.52
C VAL A 34 -7.44 -16.09 10.28
N GLN A 35 -6.97 -15.06 9.59
CA GLN A 35 -7.54 -14.67 8.30
C GLN A 35 -7.18 -15.77 7.31
N LYS A 36 -8.15 -16.62 7.01
CA LYS A 36 -8.07 -17.73 6.05
C LYS A 36 -8.06 -17.24 4.59
N THR A 37 -7.86 -15.94 4.38
CA THR A 37 -7.88 -15.26 3.08
C THR A 37 -6.47 -14.86 2.71
N ALA A 38 -6.14 -15.00 1.43
CA ALA A 38 -5.07 -14.33 0.70
C ALA A 38 -4.05 -13.62 1.60
N GLU A 39 -2.92 -14.29 1.87
CA GLU A 39 -1.87 -13.70 2.71
C GLU A 39 -1.22 -12.48 2.04
N LEU A 40 -1.29 -12.42 0.70
CA LEU A 40 -0.64 -11.43 -0.13
C LEU A 40 -1.64 -10.77 -1.09
N PHE A 41 -1.52 -9.45 -1.20
CA PHE A 41 -2.29 -8.61 -2.11
C PHE A 41 -1.36 -7.69 -2.88
N GLN A 42 -1.72 -7.36 -4.11
CA GLN A 42 -1.01 -6.38 -4.92
C GLN A 42 -1.79 -5.06 -4.96
N ILE A 43 -1.09 -3.94 -4.76
CA ILE A 43 -1.69 -2.61 -4.95
C ILE A 43 -2.02 -2.43 -6.44
N LYS A 44 -3.30 -2.30 -6.76
CA LYS A 44 -3.78 -2.01 -8.12
C LYS A 44 -3.91 -0.52 -8.38
N SER A 45 -4.28 0.28 -7.38
CA SER A 45 -4.45 1.73 -7.52
C SER A 45 -4.38 2.45 -6.18
N ARG A 46 -3.93 3.71 -6.23
CA ARG A 46 -3.98 4.65 -5.11
C ARG A 46 -5.29 5.44 -5.16
N LEU A 47 -6.01 5.48 -4.05
CA LEU A 47 -7.27 6.19 -3.91
C LEU A 47 -7.08 7.46 -3.07
N PRO A 48 -8.00 8.44 -3.18
CA PRO A 48 -8.00 9.61 -2.31
C PRO A 48 -8.12 9.19 -0.85
N VAL A 49 -7.49 10.00 -0.01
CA VAL A 49 -7.47 9.83 1.44
C VAL A 49 -8.87 10.00 2.00
N ARG A 50 -9.25 9.09 2.90
CA ARG A 50 -10.54 9.10 3.58
C ARG A 50 -10.30 8.96 5.07
N ASP A 51 -10.97 9.80 5.86
CA ASP A 51 -10.79 9.86 7.32
C ASP A 51 -9.31 10.06 7.73
N GLY A 52 -8.56 10.83 6.94
CA GLY A 52 -7.14 11.12 7.20
C GLY A 52 -6.14 10.02 6.81
N SER A 53 -6.61 8.85 6.34
CA SER A 53 -5.74 7.75 5.90
C SER A 53 -5.77 7.53 4.37
N PRO A 54 -4.62 7.38 3.70
CA PRO A 54 -4.58 6.99 2.29
C PRO A 54 -5.31 5.67 2.06
N GLN A 55 -6.04 5.59 0.95
CA GLN A 55 -6.73 4.36 0.55
C GLN A 55 -6.04 3.70 -0.65
N TYR A 56 -6.22 2.40 -0.76
CA TYR A 56 -5.66 1.59 -1.83
C TYR A 56 -6.68 0.58 -2.34
N ARG A 57 -6.71 0.38 -3.66
CA ARG A 57 -7.31 -0.81 -4.27
C ARG A 57 -6.27 -1.91 -4.28
N ILE A 58 -6.61 -3.05 -3.69
CA ILE A 58 -5.75 -4.21 -3.59
C ILE A 58 -6.46 -5.41 -4.23
N ARG A 59 -5.70 -6.33 -4.80
CA ARG A 59 -6.19 -7.59 -5.35
C ARG A 59 -5.23 -8.71 -5.00
N SER A 60 -5.75 -9.85 -4.56
CA SER A 60 -4.94 -11.05 -4.41
C SER A 60 -4.97 -11.88 -5.70
N ASP A 61 -3.99 -12.76 -5.87
CA ASP A 61 -4.06 -13.81 -6.88
C ASP A 61 -5.10 -14.89 -6.51
N GLU A 62 -5.24 -15.17 -5.21
CA GLU A 62 -6.18 -16.17 -4.68
C GLU A 62 -7.64 -15.69 -4.71
N GLU A 63 -7.86 -14.37 -4.62
CA GLU A 63 -9.20 -13.78 -4.67
C GLU A 63 -9.49 -13.09 -6.01
N THR A 64 -10.63 -13.43 -6.61
CA THR A 64 -11.08 -12.84 -7.88
C THR A 64 -11.60 -11.41 -7.75
N HIS A 65 -11.82 -10.92 -6.54
CA HIS A 65 -12.39 -9.60 -6.27
C HIS A 65 -11.33 -8.60 -5.79
N GLU A 66 -11.51 -7.34 -6.18
CA GLU A 66 -10.72 -6.23 -5.66
C GLU A 66 -11.29 -5.77 -4.31
N ARG A 67 -10.41 -5.41 -3.38
CA ARG A 67 -10.77 -4.77 -2.12
C ARG A 67 -10.25 -3.34 -2.06
N VAL A 68 -10.98 -2.49 -1.37
CA VAL A 68 -10.50 -1.17 -0.96
C VAL A 68 -10.17 -1.22 0.52
N THR A 69 -8.96 -0.77 0.88
CA THR A 69 -8.52 -0.69 2.27
C THR A 69 -7.72 0.58 2.51
N THR A 70 -7.51 0.95 3.77
CA THR A 70 -6.65 2.06 4.16
C THR A 70 -5.22 1.59 4.39
N GLU A 71 -4.27 2.52 4.30
CA GLU A 71 -2.85 2.31 4.58
C GLU A 71 -2.60 1.69 5.95
N ASP A 72 -3.34 2.12 6.97
CA ASP A 72 -3.20 1.64 8.34
C ASP A 72 -3.47 0.13 8.48
N ASN A 73 -4.37 -0.41 7.65
CA ASN A 73 -4.71 -1.84 7.63
C ASN A 73 -3.76 -2.67 6.74
N LEU A 74 -2.75 -2.04 6.14
CA LEU A 74 -1.77 -2.70 5.28
C LEU A 74 -0.39 -2.70 5.93
N GLU A 75 0.39 -3.70 5.57
CA GLU A 75 1.81 -3.81 5.90
C GLU A 75 2.56 -4.43 4.73
N VAL A 76 3.88 -4.20 4.66
CA VAL A 76 4.71 -4.74 3.57
C VAL A 76 4.78 -6.26 3.73
N ALA A 77 4.57 -6.99 2.63
CA ALA A 77 4.68 -8.45 2.64
C ALA A 77 6.12 -8.94 2.71
N ASP A 78 7.03 -8.20 2.08
CA ASP A 78 8.47 -8.33 2.23
C ASP A 78 8.86 -7.63 3.54
N ASP A 79 8.67 -8.30 4.66
CA ASP A 79 9.40 -7.95 5.86
C ASP A 79 10.70 -8.73 5.79
N PRO A 80 11.83 -8.16 5.33
CA PRO A 80 13.12 -8.86 5.27
C PRO A 80 13.68 -9.18 6.67
N ASN A 81 12.88 -9.04 7.73
CA ASN A 81 13.30 -9.12 9.13
C ASN A 81 12.53 -10.17 9.96
N SER A 82 12.10 -11.29 9.35
CA SER A 82 11.65 -12.46 10.13
C SER A 82 12.30 -13.77 9.71
#